data_AF-A3UI46-F1
#
_entry.id   AF-A3UI46-F1
#
_cell.length_a   1.000
_cell.length_b   1.000
_cell.length_c   1.000
_cell.angle_alpha   90.00
_cell.angle_beta   90.00
_cell.angle_gamma   90.00
#
_symmetry.space_group_name_H-M   'P 1'
#
loop_
_entity.id
_entity.type
_entity.pdbx_description
1 polymer ?
#
loop_
_entity_poly.entity_id
_entity_poly.type
_entity_poly.pdbx_seq_one_letter_code
_entity_poly.pdbx_strand_id
1 'polypeptide(L)'
;MKTVLTALALAGFGATAAQADCYSIYPQGAGQEPVPMVGYSVTEAADLEGLMDAPPLAEGANAIACERDSIVPRLNDFELVRYHSTPLLISTGEGENAQMLILGFQPAMEDENGEMTEPQYRVQMAQGGLNDDERTGIIGALEGFAESEQALDAYLRAQEQDS
;
A
#
# COMPACT_ATOMS: atom_id res chain seq x y z
N MET A 1 -29.16 -53.24 -1.58
CA MET A 1 -27.94 -52.41 -1.51
C MET A 1 -27.51 -52.09 -2.93
N LYS A 2 -27.67 -50.84 -3.36
CA LYS A 2 -27.16 -50.30 -4.63
C LYS A 2 -27.05 -48.78 -4.44
N THR A 3 -25.88 -48.31 -3.99
CA THR A 3 -24.80 -47.68 -4.78
C THR A 3 -25.00 -46.16 -4.90
N VAL A 4 -24.24 -45.46 -4.05
CA VAL A 4 -23.42 -44.26 -4.26
C VAL A 4 -24.08 -42.97 -4.75
N LEU A 5 -23.90 -41.96 -3.89
CA LEU A 5 -23.99 -40.50 -4.08
C LEU A 5 -23.49 -40.01 -5.44
N THR A 6 -24.17 -39.00 -5.99
CA THR A 6 -23.55 -38.07 -6.94
C THR A 6 -23.95 -36.65 -6.55
N ALA A 7 -23.03 -35.99 -5.85
CA ALA A 7 -23.01 -34.55 -5.68
C ALA A 7 -22.32 -33.93 -6.90
N LEU A 8 -22.92 -32.88 -7.47
CA LEU A 8 -22.25 -31.79 -8.19
C LEU A 8 -23.31 -30.92 -8.87
N ALA A 9 -23.53 -29.71 -8.35
CA ALA A 9 -24.01 -28.60 -9.17
C ALA A 9 -23.60 -27.27 -8.54
N LEU A 10 -22.44 -26.79 -9.01
CA LEU A 10 -22.01 -25.40 -9.13
C LEU A 10 -22.58 -24.40 -8.10
N ALA A 11 -21.88 -24.23 -6.98
CA ALA A 11 -21.88 -22.95 -6.30
C ALA A 11 -21.30 -21.92 -7.28
N GLY A 12 -22.17 -21.04 -7.78
CA GLY A 12 -21.80 -20.00 -8.72
C GLY A 12 -20.65 -19.19 -8.17
N PHE A 13 -19.58 -19.10 -8.95
CA PHE A 13 -18.64 -17.99 -8.88
C PHE A 13 -19.44 -16.73 -9.22
N GLY A 14 -20.07 -16.16 -8.20
CA GLY A 14 -20.38 -14.75 -8.20
C GLY A 14 -19.04 -14.03 -8.18
N ALA A 15 -18.46 -13.83 -9.36
CA ALA A 15 -17.50 -12.77 -9.56
C ALA A 15 -18.29 -11.47 -9.33
N THR A 16 -18.42 -11.09 -8.06
CA THR A 16 -18.57 -9.70 -7.68
C THR A 16 -17.43 -9.01 -8.41
N ALA A 17 -17.76 -8.19 -9.41
CA ALA A 17 -16.77 -7.28 -9.98
C ALA A 17 -16.19 -6.52 -8.79
N ALA A 18 -14.97 -6.88 -8.39
CA ALA A 18 -14.21 -6.13 -7.42
C ALA A 18 -14.10 -4.74 -8.06
N GLN A 19 -14.87 -3.78 -7.55
CA GLN A 19 -14.59 -2.40 -7.84
C GLN A 19 -13.15 -2.20 -7.37
N ALA A 20 -12.28 -1.73 -8.25
CA ALA A 20 -10.90 -1.54 -7.89
C ALA A 20 -10.87 -0.38 -6.89
N ASP A 21 -10.63 -0.70 -5.62
CA ASP A 21 -10.47 0.30 -4.57
C ASP A 21 -9.17 1.09 -4.73
N CYS A 22 -8.27 0.62 -5.62
CA CYS A 22 -6.98 1.23 -5.89
C CYS A 22 -6.71 1.44 -7.39
N TYR A 23 -5.99 2.51 -7.69
CA TYR A 23 -5.64 2.96 -9.03
C TYR A 23 -4.13 3.22 -9.13
N SER A 24 -3.55 2.84 -10.28
CA SER A 24 -2.24 3.29 -10.72
C SER A 24 -2.30 4.75 -11.14
N ILE A 25 -1.40 5.55 -10.58
CA ILE A 25 -1.32 7.01 -10.81
C ILE A 25 -0.07 7.33 -11.60
N TYR A 26 -0.26 8.14 -12.64
CA TYR A 26 0.82 8.63 -13.50
C TYR A 26 1.44 9.92 -12.96
N PRO A 27 2.71 10.20 -13.32
CA PRO A 27 3.35 11.46 -12.99
C PRO A 27 2.51 12.66 -13.45
N GLN A 28 2.52 13.73 -12.65
CA GLN A 28 1.85 14.97 -13.00
C GLN A 28 2.31 15.47 -14.37
N GLY A 29 1.37 15.82 -15.24
CA GLY A 29 1.66 16.29 -16.60
C GLY A 29 1.78 15.19 -17.66
N ALA A 30 1.67 13.91 -17.30
CA ALA A 30 1.62 12.80 -18.26
C ALA A 30 0.35 12.80 -19.14
N GLY A 31 -0.72 13.49 -18.70
CA GLY A 31 -1.99 13.57 -19.44
C GLY A 31 -2.77 12.27 -19.50
N GLN A 32 -2.42 11.28 -18.65
CA GLN A 32 -3.07 9.99 -18.57
C GLN A 32 -3.98 9.93 -17.35
N GLU A 33 -5.16 9.32 -17.52
CA GLU A 33 -6.12 9.11 -16.43
C GLU A 33 -5.67 7.94 -15.53
N PRO A 34 -5.97 7.96 -14.22
CA PRO A 34 -5.74 6.83 -13.33
C PRO A 34 -6.29 5.51 -13.88
N VAL A 35 -5.52 4.42 -13.74
CA VAL A 35 -5.92 3.08 -14.22
C VAL A 35 -6.26 2.18 -13.05
N PRO A 36 -7.43 1.52 -13.01
CA PRO A 36 -7.80 0.63 -11.92
C PRO A 36 -6.87 -0.59 -11.83
N MET A 37 -6.50 -0.98 -10.62
CA MET A 37 -5.67 -2.16 -10.35
C MET A 37 -6.55 -3.42 -10.32
N VAL A 38 -6.95 -3.92 -11.49
CA VAL A 38 -7.86 -5.07 -11.58
C VAL A 38 -7.17 -6.35 -11.11
N GLY A 39 -7.81 -7.05 -10.16
CA GLY A 39 -7.34 -8.34 -9.65
C GLY A 39 -6.24 -8.26 -8.59
N TYR A 40 -5.92 -7.06 -8.11
CA TYR A 40 -5.00 -6.85 -6.99
C TYR A 40 -5.60 -5.87 -5.99
N SER A 41 -5.61 -6.25 -4.72
CA SER A 41 -6.04 -5.38 -3.63
C SER A 41 -4.84 -5.04 -2.76
N VAL A 42 -4.43 -3.77 -2.78
CA VAL A 42 -3.35 -3.26 -1.89
C VAL A 42 -3.75 -3.46 -0.43
N THR A 43 -5.03 -3.25 -0.14
CA THR A 43 -5.63 -3.45 1.19
C THR A 43 -5.44 -4.90 1.64
N GLU A 44 -5.84 -5.89 0.84
CA GLU A 44 -5.67 -7.32 1.19
C GLU A 44 -4.19 -7.71 1.27
N ALA A 45 -3.35 -7.24 0.34
CA ALA A 45 -1.93 -7.51 0.34
C ALA A 45 -1.25 -6.95 1.62
N ALA A 46 -1.72 -5.82 2.12
CA ALA A 46 -1.20 -5.19 3.34
C ALA A 46 -1.60 -5.92 4.64
N ASP A 47 -2.53 -6.87 4.59
CA ASP A 47 -2.90 -7.71 5.73
C ASP A 47 -2.16 -9.06 5.76
N LEU A 48 -1.43 -9.41 4.69
CA LEU A 48 -0.71 -10.68 4.62
C LEU A 48 0.57 -10.65 5.47
N GLU A 49 0.92 -11.81 6.03
CA GLU A 49 2.20 -11.98 6.71
C GLU A 49 3.35 -12.06 5.71
N GLY A 50 4.49 -11.48 6.07
CA GLY A 50 5.69 -11.47 5.23
C GLY A 50 5.74 -10.27 4.28
N LEU A 51 6.81 -10.22 3.47
CA LEU A 51 7.04 -9.12 2.54
C LEU A 51 5.92 -9.06 1.50
N MET A 52 5.30 -7.90 1.36
CA MET A 52 4.32 -7.64 0.33
C MET A 52 4.91 -7.91 -1.07
N ASP A 53 4.17 -8.59 -1.94
CA ASP A 53 4.54 -8.69 -3.35
C ASP A 53 4.46 -7.33 -4.05
N ALA A 54 5.35 -7.11 -5.02
CA ALA A 54 5.36 -5.87 -5.79
C ALA A 54 3.99 -5.65 -6.48
N PRO A 55 3.37 -4.47 -6.31
CA PRO A 55 2.06 -4.20 -6.89
C PRO A 55 2.14 -4.15 -8.44
N PRO A 56 1.12 -4.65 -9.16
CA PRO A 56 1.07 -4.61 -10.61
C PRO A 56 0.69 -3.22 -11.13
N LEU A 57 1.65 -2.29 -11.08
CA LEU A 57 1.46 -0.93 -11.61
C LEU A 57 1.28 -0.94 -13.12
N ALA A 58 0.40 -0.05 -13.62
CA ALA A 58 0.31 0.24 -15.04
C ALA A 58 1.64 0.82 -15.57
N GLU A 59 1.98 0.53 -16.83
CA GLU A 59 3.24 0.98 -17.42
C GLU A 59 3.36 2.51 -17.40
N GLY A 60 4.40 3.03 -16.74
CA GLY A 60 4.64 4.47 -16.60
C GLY A 60 3.93 5.11 -15.40
N ALA A 61 3.10 4.37 -14.65
CA ALA A 61 2.61 4.81 -13.36
C ALA A 61 3.73 4.78 -12.31
N ASN A 62 3.66 5.69 -11.34
CA ASN A 62 4.69 5.86 -10.32
C ASN A 62 4.13 6.00 -8.90
N ALA A 63 2.82 5.85 -8.72
CA ALA A 63 2.18 5.88 -7.41
C ALA A 63 0.87 5.08 -7.45
N ILE A 64 0.33 4.80 -6.28
CA ILE A 64 -0.97 4.14 -6.09
C ILE A 64 -1.87 5.10 -5.33
N ALA A 65 -3.14 5.21 -5.74
CA ALA A 65 -4.18 5.86 -4.94
C ALA A 65 -5.26 4.84 -4.58
N CYS A 66 -5.59 4.73 -3.31
CA CYS A 66 -6.62 3.83 -2.81
C CYS A 66 -7.71 4.61 -2.06
N GLU A 67 -8.96 4.31 -2.37
CA GLU A 67 -10.12 4.67 -1.56
C GLU A 67 -10.29 3.62 -0.45
N ARG A 68 -10.39 4.07 0.80
CA ARG A 68 -10.48 3.19 1.97
C ARG A 68 -11.50 3.71 2.98
N ASP A 69 -11.95 2.81 3.85
CA ASP A 69 -12.83 3.14 4.98
C ASP A 69 -12.12 3.94 6.09
N SER A 70 -10.78 3.94 6.10
CA SER A 70 -9.96 4.63 7.09
C SER A 70 -8.77 5.32 6.45
N ILE A 71 -8.43 6.50 6.95
CA ILE A 71 -7.23 7.25 6.56
C ILE A 71 -5.96 6.70 7.24
N VAL A 72 -6.10 5.89 8.29
CA VAL A 72 -4.98 5.32 9.04
C VAL A 72 -4.31 4.22 8.21
N PRO A 73 -2.99 4.32 7.91
CA PRO A 73 -2.25 3.28 7.21
C PRO A 73 -2.22 1.96 7.97
N ARG A 74 -2.16 0.88 7.22
CA ARG A 74 -1.79 -0.45 7.70
C ARG A 74 -0.27 -0.54 7.82
N LEU A 75 0.23 -1.44 8.66
CA LEU A 75 1.68 -1.63 8.87
C LEU A 75 2.41 -1.85 7.54
N ASN A 76 1.90 -2.76 6.69
CA ASN A 76 2.59 -3.13 5.46
C ASN A 76 2.38 -2.11 4.32
N ASP A 77 1.57 -1.05 4.51
CA ASP A 77 1.58 0.08 3.57
C ASP A 77 2.95 0.76 3.54
N PHE A 78 3.70 0.68 4.65
CA PHE A 78 5.05 1.23 4.70
C PHE A 78 6.08 0.35 3.97
N GLU A 79 5.84 -0.96 3.84
CA GLU A 79 6.65 -1.84 2.98
C GLU A 79 6.54 -1.44 1.52
N LEU A 80 5.32 -1.11 1.07
CA LEU A 80 5.05 -0.64 -0.28
C LEU A 80 5.88 0.61 -0.63
N VAL A 81 5.88 1.61 0.24
CA VAL A 81 6.64 2.84 -0.03
C VAL A 81 8.15 2.61 0.10
N ARG A 82 8.60 1.73 0.99
CA ARG A 82 10.01 1.50 1.31
C ARG A 82 10.74 0.56 0.34
N TYR A 83 10.15 -0.61 0.11
CA TYR A 83 10.79 -1.72 -0.62
C TYR A 83 10.36 -1.77 -2.08
N HIS A 84 9.15 -1.30 -2.39
CA HIS A 84 8.66 -1.17 -3.76
C HIS A 84 8.76 0.24 -4.32
N SER A 85 9.33 1.18 -3.55
CA SER A 85 9.52 2.60 -3.95
C SER A 85 8.26 3.24 -4.54
N THR A 86 7.08 2.83 -4.05
CA THR A 86 5.79 3.21 -4.62
C THR A 86 5.02 4.05 -3.62
N PRO A 87 4.93 5.38 -3.79
CA PRO A 87 4.09 6.24 -2.96
C PRO A 87 2.64 5.78 -2.96
N LEU A 88 2.01 5.86 -1.79
CA LEU A 88 0.61 5.48 -1.59
C LEU A 88 -0.20 6.71 -1.17
N LEU A 89 -1.27 6.98 -1.90
CA LEU A 89 -2.31 7.93 -1.52
C LEU A 89 -3.48 7.14 -0.95
N ILE A 90 -3.92 7.49 0.25
CA ILE A 90 -5.12 6.94 0.87
C ILE A 90 -6.16 8.05 0.94
N SER A 91 -7.33 7.82 0.35
CA SER A 91 -8.47 8.72 0.47
C SER A 91 -9.63 8.05 1.19
N THR A 92 -10.34 8.83 2.00
CA THR A 92 -11.57 8.38 2.66
C THR A 92 -12.58 9.52 2.75
N GLY A 93 -13.86 9.14 2.94
CA GLY A 93 -14.98 10.07 2.97
C GLY A 93 -15.30 10.69 1.62
N GLU A 94 -16.31 11.56 1.61
CA GLU A 94 -16.78 12.25 0.41
C GLU A 94 -17.08 13.73 0.71
N GLY A 95 -16.97 14.57 -0.33
CA GLY A 95 -17.34 15.98 -0.26
C GLY A 95 -16.54 16.76 0.77
N GLU A 96 -17.25 17.38 1.71
CA GLU A 96 -16.68 18.26 2.75
C GLU A 96 -15.84 17.50 3.78
N ASN A 97 -16.09 16.19 3.91
CA ASN A 97 -15.40 15.31 4.85
C ASN A 97 -14.28 14.50 4.17
N ALA A 98 -13.99 14.77 2.89
CA ALA A 98 -12.93 14.06 2.18
C ALA A 98 -11.56 14.34 2.80
N GLN A 99 -10.85 13.26 3.12
CA GLN A 99 -9.47 13.27 3.59
C GLN A 99 -8.58 12.60 2.55
N MET A 100 -7.34 13.08 2.44
CA MET A 100 -6.32 12.46 1.60
C MET A 100 -4.98 12.50 2.31
N LEU A 101 -4.39 11.32 2.50
CA LEU A 101 -3.08 11.10 3.10
C LEU A 101 -2.13 10.58 2.04
N ILE A 102 -0.91 11.10 2.02
CA ILE A 102 0.18 10.65 1.16
C ILE A 102 1.25 10.02 2.04
N LEU A 103 1.60 8.78 1.69
CA LEU A 103 2.73 8.05 2.24
C LEU A 103 3.84 8.01 1.20
N GLY A 104 5.06 8.25 1.66
CA GLY A 104 6.26 8.12 0.85
C GLY A 104 7.45 7.73 1.69
N PHE A 105 8.54 7.39 1.00
CA PHE A 105 9.82 7.09 1.61
C PHE A 105 10.90 7.89 0.89
N GLN A 106 11.73 8.58 1.67
CA GLN A 106 12.93 9.22 1.18
C GLN A 106 14.13 8.39 1.61
N PRO A 107 14.89 7.80 0.68
CA PRO A 107 16.10 7.06 1.02
C PRO A 107 17.17 7.99 1.60
N ALA A 108 18.17 7.42 2.25
CA ALA A 108 19.38 8.13 2.63
C ALA A 108 20.01 8.77 1.39
N MET A 109 20.31 10.07 1.46
CA MET A 109 20.96 10.82 0.39
C MET A 109 22.15 11.59 0.93
N GLU A 110 23.14 11.84 0.08
CA GLU A 110 24.27 12.72 0.42
C GLU A 110 23.79 14.18 0.39
N ASP A 111 24.06 14.93 1.46
CA ASP A 111 23.75 16.35 1.58
C ASP A 111 24.84 17.24 0.94
N GLU A 112 24.66 18.57 1.01
CA GLU A 112 25.61 19.53 0.44
C GLU A 112 27.02 19.52 1.09
N ASN A 113 27.16 18.88 2.25
CA ASN A 113 28.41 18.73 2.98
C ASN A 113 29.07 17.36 2.76
N GLY A 114 28.45 16.47 1.98
CA GLY A 114 28.90 15.09 1.80
C GLY A 114 28.47 14.14 2.93
N GLU A 115 27.53 14.54 3.79
CA GLU A 115 27.01 13.72 4.87
C GLU A 115 25.76 12.95 4.42
N MET A 116 25.66 11.67 4.80
CA MET A 116 24.47 10.86 4.50
C MET A 116 23.33 11.22 5.45
N THR A 117 22.20 11.63 4.90
CA THR A 117 20.96 11.80 5.66
C THR A 117 20.39 10.45 6.07
N GLU A 118 19.69 10.40 7.20
CA GLU A 118 18.89 9.23 7.54
C GLU A 118 17.73 9.04 6.55
N PRO A 119 17.32 7.79 6.26
CA PRO A 119 16.11 7.53 5.52
C PRO A 119 14.89 8.03 6.31
N GLN A 120 13.88 8.56 5.61
CA GLN A 120 12.70 9.16 6.25
C GLN A 120 11.41 8.68 5.61
N TYR A 121 10.50 8.16 6.44
CA TYR A 121 9.09 8.01 6.08
C TYR A 121 8.43 9.38 6.05
N ARG A 122 7.71 9.67 4.98
CA ARG A 122 6.94 10.90 4.81
C ARG A 122 5.46 10.57 4.88
N VAL A 123 4.78 11.19 5.84
CA VAL A 123 3.34 11.08 6.05
C VAL A 123 2.76 12.49 5.97
N GLN A 124 1.97 12.78 4.93
CA GLN A 124 1.48 14.12 4.65
C GLN A 124 -0.02 14.11 4.40
N MET A 125 -0.77 14.97 5.09
CA MET A 125 -2.15 15.27 4.73
C MET A 125 -2.18 16.20 3.52
N ALA A 126 -2.71 15.72 2.40
CA ALA A 126 -2.93 16.52 1.19
C ALA A 126 -4.29 17.24 1.24
N GLN A 127 -5.29 16.64 1.91
CA GLN A 127 -6.62 17.20 2.06
C GLN A 127 -7.24 16.76 3.40
N GLY A 128 -8.03 17.64 4.02
CA GLY A 128 -8.71 17.36 5.27
C GLY A 128 -7.82 17.56 6.50
N GLY A 129 -8.33 17.17 7.67
CA GLY A 129 -7.61 17.22 8.94
C GLY A 129 -7.72 15.89 9.67
N LEU A 130 -6.80 15.62 10.59
CA LEU A 130 -6.79 14.41 11.42
C LEU A 130 -7.40 14.70 12.78
N ASN A 131 -8.25 13.81 13.27
CA ASN A 131 -8.63 13.77 14.67
C ASN A 131 -7.54 13.09 15.53
N ASP A 132 -7.70 13.11 16.85
CA ASP A 132 -6.69 12.60 17.79
C ASP A 132 -6.51 11.07 17.70
N ASP A 133 -7.60 10.34 17.43
CA ASP A 133 -7.56 8.88 17.28
C ASP A 133 -6.83 8.49 15.99
N GLU A 134 -7.11 9.18 14.88
CA GLU A 134 -6.43 8.98 13.59
C GLU A 134 -4.95 9.32 13.68
N ARG A 135 -4.60 10.44 14.33
CA ARG A 135 -3.21 10.83 14.57
C ARG A 135 -2.48 9.74 15.37
N THR A 136 -3.09 9.26 16.44
CA THR A 136 -2.53 8.20 17.28
C THR A 136 -2.36 6.90 16.50
N GLY A 137 -3.36 6.54 15.67
CA GLY A 137 -3.31 5.37 14.82
C GLY A 137 -2.20 5.43 13.77
N ILE A 138 -2.01 6.58 13.11
CA ILE A 138 -0.95 6.79 12.13
C ILE A 138 0.43 6.66 12.77
N ILE A 139 0.64 7.27 13.95
CA ILE A 139 1.89 7.16 14.70
C ILE A 139 2.14 5.70 15.08
N GLY A 140 1.14 5.01 15.63
CA GLY A 140 1.26 3.61 16.01
C GLY A 140 1.55 2.68 14.83
N ALA A 141 0.98 2.95 13.66
CA ALA A 141 1.28 2.19 12.44
C ALA A 141 2.74 2.41 11.98
N LEU A 142 3.23 3.64 12.04
CA LEU A 142 4.62 3.94 11.68
C LEU A 142 5.62 3.31 12.66
N GLU A 143 5.36 3.44 13.97
CA GLU A 143 6.21 2.86 15.03
C GLU A 143 6.21 1.33 14.95
N GLY A 144 5.03 0.71 14.78
CA GLY A 144 4.91 -0.74 14.63
C GLY A 144 5.63 -1.26 13.38
N PHE A 145 5.66 -0.49 12.29
CA PHE A 145 6.43 -0.86 11.11
C PHE A 145 7.93 -0.72 11.34
N ALA A 146 8.39 0.34 12.01
CA ALA A 146 9.81 0.50 12.35
C ALA A 146 10.33 -0.68 13.20
N GLU A 147 9.49 -1.24 14.08
CA GLU A 147 9.81 -2.46 14.83
C GLU A 147 9.93 -3.71 13.93
N SER A 148 9.10 -3.82 12.88
CA SER A 148 9.14 -4.94 11.93
C SER A 148 10.21 -4.79 10.84
N GLU A 149 10.62 -3.56 10.53
CA GLU A 149 11.53 -3.23 9.43
C GLU A 149 12.88 -3.95 9.57
N GLN A 150 13.40 -4.06 10.80
CA GLN A 150 14.67 -4.74 11.04
C GLN A 150 14.62 -6.23 10.65
N ALA A 151 13.48 -6.90 10.84
CA ALA A 151 13.28 -8.29 10.44
C ALA A 151 13.17 -8.43 8.92
N LEU A 152 12.49 -7.50 8.26
CA LEU A 152 12.38 -7.42 6.80
C LEU A 152 13.74 -7.17 6.13
N ASP A 153 14.51 -6.21 6.64
CA ASP A 153 15.88 -5.94 6.15
C ASP A 153 16.78 -7.17 6.29
N ALA A 154 16.63 -7.94 7.38
CA ALA A 154 17.40 -9.17 7.57
C ALA A 154 16.97 -10.26 6.57
N TYR A 155 15.67 -10.41 6.31
CA TYR A 155 15.12 -11.35 5.34
C TYR A 155 15.58 -11.03 3.91
N LEU A 156 15.52 -9.76 3.50
CA LEU A 156 15.96 -9.32 2.17
C LEU A 156 17.46 -9.54 1.97
N ARG A 157 18.30 -9.17 2.95
CA ARG A 157 19.74 -9.41 2.90
C ARG A 157 20.10 -10.89 2.81
N ALA A 158 19.27 -11.78 3.37
CA ALA A 158 19.47 -13.22 3.24
C ALA A 158 19.16 -13.71 1.82
N GLN A 159 18.08 -13.24 1.20
CA GLN A 159 17.72 -13.60 -0.18
C GLN A 159 18.75 -13.11 -1.22
N GLU A 160 19.33 -11.93 -1.01
CA GLU A 160 20.40 -11.39 -1.88
C GLU A 160 21.69 -12.23 -1.83
N GLN A 161 21.93 -12.97 -0.74
CA GLN A 161 23.12 -13.84 -0.61
C GLN A 161 22.93 -15.22 -1.24
N ASP A 162 21.68 -15.63 -1.45
CA ASP A 162 21.30 -16.93 -2.04
C ASP A 162 21.03 -16.85 -3.56
N SER A 163 21.17 -15.65 -4.16
CA SER A 163 20.96 -15.34 -5.59
C SER A 163 22.27 -15.21 -6.36
#